data_AF-A0AAN8K3U4-F1
#
_entry.id   AF-A0AAN8K3U4-F1
#
_cell.length_a   1.000
_cell.length_b   1.000
_cell.length_c   1.000
_cell.angle_alpha   90.00
_cell.angle_beta   90.00
_cell.angle_gamma   90.00
#
_symmetry.space_group_name_H-M   'P 1'
#
loop_
_entity.id
_entity.type
_entity.pdbx_description
1 polymer ?
#
loop_
_entity_poly.entity_id
_entity_poly.type
_entity_poly.pdbx_seq_one_letter_code
_entity_poly.pdbx_strand_id
1 'polypeptide(L)'
;MALPPNGPIEVVFSLDTTGSMSSILDEVRHRLQDMITRLQADIPGIRFAVVAHGDYCDAEHFYVTKHVDFTDDLPTLCNFMNDVSGTGGGDVSECYELVLRLVREKLSWTPCSQQILIMVGDAYPHEADYPLNVDKIDWREELHFYTHAGVHIYGVHVFEDELSASFMKTISEQTRGEYIKMADFNHVCDVIMAICYRERGADFLEGYEAEVRSRFGKKRMDDGLEDVFGALKRADSKASNTTLPPPLSPLSSMTSSEPSTSVTTIRKISSIPHDPLNRLPKLKTKVKARKVTTANSRGGESTSMPFIKPKKTKHIRYPKKTKPSAAKCKKPNYNQPQRKLLRERVTVNNFLYNNLHWSSWKLAIQPRPVTKQPSPGWKPVNNQLRRTVLYPGSRRTRPAFYEVAVQTKPGHKRHVVYFTVKNFSWAPENWFNILFDDKGSQQVKSVVSSGCRVFVRKAHLVIRKPNTATRFVNDVRRVFDYPWSGSRDVYIQNDDVFISNQ
;
A
#
# COMPACT_ATOMS: atom_id res chain seq x y z
N MET A 1 -27.49 18.59 -10.00
CA MET A 1 -27.73 17.29 -10.65
C MET A 1 -28.57 16.45 -9.71
N ALA A 2 -29.62 15.80 -10.20
CA ALA A 2 -30.36 14.82 -9.40
C ALA A 2 -29.44 13.61 -9.15
N LEU A 3 -29.33 13.17 -7.90
CA LEU A 3 -28.56 11.98 -7.54
C LEU A 3 -29.27 10.75 -8.14
N PRO A 4 -28.51 9.75 -8.64
CA PRO A 4 -29.11 8.53 -9.16
C PRO A 4 -29.88 7.78 -8.05
N PRO A 5 -30.85 6.93 -8.42
CA PRO A 5 -31.48 6.02 -7.47
C PRO A 5 -30.37 5.17 -6.85
N ASN A 6 -30.20 5.25 -5.52
CA ASN A 6 -29.12 4.67 -4.68
C ASN A 6 -27.94 5.60 -4.32
N GLY A 7 -28.05 6.92 -4.51
CA GLY A 7 -27.01 7.86 -4.06
C GLY A 7 -25.71 7.80 -4.87
N PRO A 8 -24.66 8.55 -4.49
CA PRO A 8 -23.38 8.50 -5.19
C PRO A 8 -22.69 7.14 -4.97
N ILE A 9 -21.87 6.72 -5.95
CA ILE A 9 -20.96 5.58 -5.76
C ILE A 9 -19.70 6.09 -5.06
N GLU A 10 -19.31 5.44 -3.98
CA GLU A 10 -18.15 5.82 -3.17
C GLU A 10 -17.21 4.64 -3.04
N VAL A 11 -15.95 4.86 -3.47
CA VAL A 11 -14.95 3.81 -3.55
C VAL A 11 -13.77 4.17 -2.65
N VAL A 12 -13.40 3.26 -1.75
CA VAL A 12 -12.17 3.35 -0.95
C VAL A 12 -11.15 2.40 -1.53
N PHE A 13 -9.96 2.90 -1.84
CA PHE A 13 -8.80 2.07 -2.13
C PHE A 13 -8.00 1.85 -0.85
N SER A 14 -7.97 0.63 -0.33
CA SER A 14 -6.95 0.25 0.64
C SER A 14 -5.77 -0.36 -0.10
N LEU A 15 -4.62 0.30 -0.01
CA LEU A 15 -3.38 -0.11 -0.66
C LEU A 15 -2.38 -0.50 0.41
N ASP A 16 -2.00 -1.78 0.40
CA ASP A 16 -0.82 -2.24 1.11
C ASP A 16 0.42 -1.59 0.47
N THR A 17 1.22 -0.95 1.30
CA THR A 17 2.39 -0.17 0.88
C THR A 17 3.71 -0.79 1.29
N THR A 18 3.68 -2.02 1.82
CA THR A 18 4.84 -2.77 2.26
C THR A 18 5.80 -3.09 1.11
N GLY A 19 6.93 -3.67 1.48
CA GLY A 19 8.00 -4.06 0.59
C GLY A 19 7.63 -4.80 -0.68
N SER A 20 6.78 -5.81 -0.53
CA SER A 20 6.32 -6.70 -1.59
C SER A 20 5.41 -5.98 -2.57
N MET A 21 4.64 -5.01 -2.09
CA MET A 21 3.63 -4.27 -2.85
C MET A 21 4.19 -3.06 -3.60
N SER A 22 5.51 -2.85 -3.60
CA SER A 22 6.14 -1.68 -4.24
C SER A 22 5.77 -1.47 -5.71
N SER A 23 5.72 -2.57 -6.48
CA SER A 23 5.42 -2.49 -7.92
C SER A 23 3.98 -2.10 -8.18
N ILE A 24 3.05 -2.59 -7.35
CA ILE A 24 1.62 -2.23 -7.39
C ILE A 24 1.47 -0.75 -7.06
N LEU A 25 2.10 -0.30 -5.97
CA LEU A 25 2.04 1.08 -5.54
C LEU A 25 2.60 2.04 -6.60
N ASP A 26 3.69 1.67 -7.27
CA ASP A 26 4.23 2.45 -8.39
C ASP A 26 3.28 2.44 -9.59
N GLU A 27 2.73 1.30 -10.00
CA GLU A 27 1.77 1.22 -11.11
C GLU A 27 0.53 2.08 -10.87
N VAL A 28 -0.04 2.02 -9.67
CA VAL A 28 -1.17 2.87 -9.27
C VAL A 28 -0.78 4.34 -9.37
N ARG A 29 0.39 4.78 -8.85
CA ARG A 29 0.83 6.18 -8.99
C ARG A 29 0.90 6.64 -10.45
N HIS A 30 1.39 5.80 -11.35
CA HIS A 30 1.55 6.17 -12.76
C HIS A 30 0.21 6.31 -13.49
N ARG A 31 -0.78 5.47 -13.16
CA ARG A 31 -2.07 5.39 -13.88
C ARG A 31 -3.25 6.01 -13.14
N LEU A 32 -3.10 6.42 -11.88
CA LEU A 32 -4.19 6.95 -11.06
C LEU A 32 -4.89 8.12 -11.74
N GLN A 33 -4.13 9.06 -12.31
CA GLN A 33 -4.71 10.25 -12.90
C GLN A 33 -5.68 9.90 -14.04
N ASP A 34 -5.25 9.03 -14.94
CA ASP A 34 -6.04 8.58 -16.09
C ASP A 34 -7.24 7.74 -15.63
N MET A 35 -7.04 6.86 -14.65
CA MET A 35 -8.07 6.02 -14.06
C MET A 35 -9.21 6.85 -13.46
N ILE A 36 -8.89 7.77 -12.55
CA ILE A 36 -9.87 8.59 -11.84
C ILE A 36 -10.59 9.53 -12.81
N THR A 37 -9.86 10.20 -13.71
CA THR A 37 -10.46 11.08 -14.73
C THR A 37 -11.50 10.35 -15.55
N ARG A 38 -11.18 9.12 -15.95
CA ARG A 38 -12.08 8.30 -16.75
C ARG A 38 -13.29 7.81 -15.96
N LEU A 39 -13.10 7.30 -14.74
CA LEU A 39 -14.21 6.87 -13.89
C LEU A 39 -15.18 8.01 -13.59
N GLN A 40 -14.68 9.23 -13.38
CA GLN A 40 -15.53 10.40 -13.15
C GLN A 40 -16.34 10.80 -14.39
N ALA A 41 -15.78 10.59 -15.59
CA ALA A 41 -16.49 10.82 -16.84
C ALA A 41 -17.59 9.78 -17.08
N ASP A 42 -17.31 8.50 -16.82
CA ASP A 42 -18.22 7.39 -17.10
C ASP A 42 -19.26 7.16 -15.98
N ILE A 43 -18.91 7.53 -14.74
CA ILE A 43 -19.73 7.37 -13.54
C ILE A 43 -19.88 8.74 -12.85
N PRO A 44 -20.82 9.59 -13.30
CA PRO A 44 -21.00 10.92 -12.72
C PRO A 44 -21.32 10.87 -11.23
N GLY A 45 -20.57 11.65 -10.44
CA GLY A 45 -20.74 11.73 -8.99
C GLY A 45 -20.00 10.67 -8.18
N ILE A 46 -19.17 9.84 -8.81
CA ILE A 46 -18.28 8.92 -8.09
C ILE A 46 -17.26 9.70 -7.24
N ARG A 47 -17.06 9.28 -5.99
CA ARG A 47 -16.06 9.84 -5.07
C ARG A 47 -15.10 8.77 -4.61
N PHE A 48 -13.87 9.18 -4.32
CA PHE A 48 -12.80 8.27 -3.92
C PHE A 48 -12.18 8.68 -2.60
N ALA A 49 -11.90 7.68 -1.77
CA ALA A 49 -11.00 7.79 -0.64
C ALA A 49 -9.83 6.83 -0.84
N VAL A 50 -8.69 7.11 -0.23
CA VAL A 50 -7.53 6.22 -0.27
C VAL A 50 -7.01 6.01 1.14
N VAL A 51 -6.74 4.75 1.49
CA VAL A 51 -6.06 4.32 2.69
C VAL A 51 -4.77 3.64 2.26
N ALA A 52 -3.63 4.19 2.64
CA ALA A 52 -2.33 3.55 2.52
C ALA A 52 -1.95 2.95 3.87
N HIS A 53 -1.56 1.68 3.91
CA HIS A 53 -1.20 1.00 5.15
C HIS A 53 0.09 0.18 5.02
N GLY A 54 0.79 0.04 6.14
CA GLY A 54 1.92 -0.87 6.32
C GLY A 54 1.64 -1.81 7.49
N ASP A 55 2.65 -2.01 8.34
CA ASP A 55 2.51 -2.77 9.59
C ASP A 55 2.60 -1.85 10.82
N TYR A 56 2.23 -2.37 11.98
CA TYR A 56 2.47 -1.70 13.27
C TYR A 56 3.95 -1.39 13.51
N CYS A 57 4.88 -2.25 13.07
CA CYS A 57 6.30 -1.99 13.25
C CYS A 57 6.81 -0.82 12.40
N ASP A 58 6.06 -0.40 11.39
CA ASP A 58 6.42 0.73 10.53
C ASP A 58 6.21 2.09 11.20
N ALA A 59 5.54 2.15 12.36
CA ALA A 59 5.25 3.38 13.10
C ALA A 59 6.49 4.25 13.38
N GLU A 60 7.64 3.63 13.65
CA GLU A 60 8.86 4.34 14.06
C GLU A 60 9.64 4.93 12.86
N HIS A 61 9.53 4.33 11.68
CA HIS A 61 10.37 4.67 10.52
C HIS A 61 9.59 5.16 9.30
N PHE A 62 8.30 4.84 9.21
CA PHE A 62 7.41 5.20 8.12
C PHE A 62 6.09 5.73 8.69
N TYR A 63 5.02 4.95 8.60
CA TYR A 63 3.70 5.19 9.13
C TYR A 63 2.98 3.84 9.20
N VAL A 64 1.98 3.71 10.08
CA VAL A 64 1.10 2.53 10.10
C VAL A 64 0.00 2.70 9.06
N THR A 65 -0.74 3.81 9.14
CA THR A 65 -1.79 4.16 8.17
C THR A 65 -1.73 5.64 7.78
N LYS A 66 -2.04 5.95 6.53
CA LYS A 66 -2.36 7.29 6.02
C LYS A 66 -3.67 7.20 5.25
N HIS A 67 -4.49 8.24 5.29
CA HIS A 67 -5.69 8.28 4.45
C HIS A 67 -6.00 9.67 3.93
N VAL A 68 -6.73 9.70 2.83
CA VAL A 68 -7.48 10.85 2.34
C VAL A 68 -8.95 10.47 2.32
N ASP A 69 -9.79 11.35 2.84
CA ASP A 69 -11.25 11.14 2.90
C ASP A 69 -11.88 11.28 1.49
N PHE A 70 -13.17 10.95 1.38
CA PHE A 70 -13.90 10.98 0.10
C PHE A 70 -13.83 12.33 -0.58
N THR A 71 -13.30 12.33 -1.79
CA THR A 71 -13.17 13.52 -2.64
C THR A 71 -13.36 13.15 -4.11
N ASP A 72 -13.81 14.12 -4.89
CA ASP A 72 -13.80 14.10 -6.36
C ASP A 72 -12.69 15.00 -6.93
N ASP A 73 -11.88 15.62 -6.07
CA ASP A 73 -10.74 16.45 -6.48
C ASP A 73 -9.53 15.58 -6.88
N LEU A 74 -9.37 15.42 -8.19
CA LEU A 74 -8.27 14.66 -8.80
C LEU A 74 -6.87 15.11 -8.31
N PRO A 75 -6.53 16.41 -8.23
CA PRO A 75 -5.25 16.87 -7.68
C PRO A 75 -5.02 16.39 -6.24
N THR A 76 -6.03 16.39 -5.37
CA THR A 76 -5.92 15.92 -3.99
C THR A 76 -5.55 14.43 -3.94
N LEU A 77 -6.21 13.60 -4.75
CA LEU A 77 -5.92 12.16 -4.84
C LEU A 77 -4.50 11.90 -5.38
N CYS A 78 -4.11 12.58 -6.46
CA CYS A 78 -2.77 12.47 -7.04
C CYS A 78 -1.69 12.93 -6.07
N ASN A 79 -1.88 14.05 -5.38
CA ASN A 79 -0.92 14.55 -4.39
C ASN A 79 -0.78 13.59 -3.22
N PHE A 80 -1.90 13.07 -2.69
CA PHE A 80 -1.88 12.07 -1.65
C PHE A 80 -1.07 10.84 -2.07
N MET A 81 -1.34 10.28 -3.26
CA MET A 81 -0.61 9.10 -3.74
C MET A 81 0.87 9.34 -4.02
N ASN A 82 1.25 10.55 -4.42
CA ASN A 82 2.65 10.94 -4.57
C ASN A 82 3.36 11.13 -3.21
N ASP A 83 2.64 11.56 -2.17
CA ASP A 83 3.16 11.79 -0.82
C ASP A 83 3.18 10.51 0.05
N VAL A 84 2.35 9.52 -0.30
CA VAL A 84 2.42 8.17 0.26
C VAL A 84 3.79 7.60 -0.13
N SER A 85 4.68 7.36 0.84
CA SER A 85 5.85 6.50 0.64
C SER A 85 5.42 5.05 0.81
N GLY A 86 6.23 4.08 0.39
CA GLY A 86 5.98 2.72 0.86
C GLY A 86 6.22 2.61 2.38
N THR A 87 6.12 1.40 2.89
CA THR A 87 6.61 0.98 4.21
C THR A 87 7.54 -0.24 4.10
N GLY A 88 8.01 -0.77 5.23
CA GLY A 88 8.88 -1.94 5.25
C GLY A 88 8.12 -3.26 5.43
N GLY A 89 7.12 -3.25 6.31
CA GLY A 89 6.58 -4.48 6.91
C GLY A 89 7.57 -5.08 7.92
N GLY A 90 7.13 -6.13 8.62
CA GLY A 90 7.92 -6.78 9.68
C GLY A 90 7.85 -8.30 9.66
N ASP A 91 6.65 -8.84 9.54
CA ASP A 91 6.38 -10.26 9.43
C ASP A 91 5.62 -10.59 8.13
N VAL A 92 4.64 -11.49 8.14
CA VAL A 92 3.80 -11.81 6.97
C VAL A 92 2.42 -11.17 7.13
N SER A 93 1.98 -10.94 8.37
CA SER A 93 0.73 -10.28 8.65
C SER A 93 0.92 -8.77 8.57
N GLU A 94 -0.13 -8.07 8.17
CA GLU A 94 -0.13 -6.60 8.05
C GLU A 94 -1.39 -6.05 8.71
N CYS A 95 -1.49 -4.73 8.92
CA CYS A 95 -2.54 -4.14 9.76
C CYS A 95 -3.94 -4.02 9.11
N TYR A 96 -4.42 -5.05 8.41
CA TYR A 96 -5.72 -5.04 7.71
C TYR A 96 -6.91 -4.86 8.67
N GLU A 97 -6.81 -5.41 9.88
CA GLU A 97 -7.80 -5.20 10.94
C GLU A 97 -7.93 -3.71 11.30
N LEU A 98 -6.80 -3.01 11.40
CA LEU A 98 -6.76 -1.56 11.62
C LEU A 98 -7.30 -0.78 10.42
N VAL A 99 -7.04 -1.23 9.18
CA VAL A 99 -7.63 -0.64 7.98
C VAL A 99 -9.15 -0.72 8.01
N LEU A 100 -9.72 -1.89 8.33
CA LEU A 100 -11.17 -2.06 8.47
C LEU A 100 -11.72 -1.09 9.52
N ARG A 101 -11.12 -1.01 10.71
CA ARG A 101 -11.55 -0.04 11.73
C ARG A 101 -11.44 1.42 11.25
N LEU A 102 -10.36 1.77 10.57
CA LEU A 102 -10.13 3.12 10.04
C LEU A 102 -11.20 3.50 9.02
N VAL A 103 -11.51 2.62 8.06
CA VAL A 103 -12.54 2.87 7.04
C VAL A 103 -13.91 3.08 7.69
N ARG A 104 -14.23 2.32 8.75
CA ARG A 104 -15.49 2.44 9.49
C ARG A 104 -15.57 3.75 10.28
N GLU A 105 -14.49 4.13 10.97
CA GLU A 105 -14.54 5.21 11.98
C GLU A 105 -14.07 6.58 11.49
N LYS A 106 -13.26 6.62 10.43
CA LYS A 106 -12.59 7.86 9.98
C LYS A 106 -13.08 8.39 8.63
N LEU A 107 -13.61 7.53 7.76
CA LEU A 107 -14.08 7.98 6.45
C LEU A 107 -15.52 8.46 6.49
N SER A 108 -15.79 9.55 5.79
CA SER A 108 -17.07 10.28 5.84
C SER A 108 -18.00 9.86 4.72
N TRP A 109 -18.51 8.62 4.80
CA TRP A 109 -19.47 8.10 3.83
C TRP A 109 -20.73 8.97 3.72
N THR A 110 -21.20 9.20 2.49
CA THR A 110 -22.49 9.85 2.27
C THR A 110 -23.64 8.94 2.69
N PRO A 111 -24.65 9.43 3.43
CA PRO A 111 -25.84 8.64 3.72
C PRO A 111 -26.50 8.14 2.43
N CYS A 112 -26.85 6.85 2.41
CA CYS A 112 -27.44 6.16 1.27
C CYS A 112 -26.55 6.10 0.01
N SER A 113 -25.23 6.30 0.13
CA SER A 113 -24.30 5.98 -0.96
C SER A 113 -24.15 4.48 -1.16
N GLN A 114 -23.73 4.09 -2.36
CA GLN A 114 -23.22 2.74 -2.62
C GLN A 114 -21.76 2.69 -2.18
N GLN A 115 -21.47 1.84 -1.19
CA GLN A 115 -20.20 1.86 -0.46
C GLN A 115 -19.33 0.68 -0.86
N ILE A 116 -18.15 0.96 -1.41
CA ILE A 116 -17.24 -0.06 -1.93
C ILE A 116 -15.86 0.13 -1.31
N LEU A 117 -15.30 -0.95 -0.77
CA LEU A 117 -13.93 -1.02 -0.28
C LEU A 117 -13.14 -2.01 -1.15
N ILE A 118 -12.16 -1.51 -1.89
CA ILE A 118 -11.23 -2.35 -2.66
C ILE A 118 -9.96 -2.49 -1.84
N MET A 119 -9.71 -3.70 -1.34
CA MET A 119 -8.56 -4.03 -0.51
C MET A 119 -7.50 -4.74 -1.35
N VAL A 120 -6.38 -4.06 -1.61
CA VAL A 120 -5.30 -4.53 -2.46
C VAL A 120 -4.09 -4.89 -1.60
N GLY A 121 -3.66 -6.15 -1.65
CA GLY A 121 -2.66 -6.65 -0.71
C GLY A 121 -2.22 -8.09 -0.94
N ASP A 122 -1.15 -8.50 -0.25
CA ASP A 122 -0.54 -9.84 -0.35
C ASP A 122 -0.40 -10.57 0.99
N ALA A 123 -1.13 -10.12 2.01
CA ALA A 123 -1.01 -10.58 3.38
C ALA A 123 -2.37 -10.74 4.08
N TYR A 124 -2.35 -11.33 5.28
CA TYR A 124 -3.51 -11.47 6.18
C TYR A 124 -3.38 -10.56 7.41
N PRO A 125 -4.49 -10.24 8.13
CA PRO A 125 -4.47 -9.38 9.32
C PRO A 125 -3.69 -10.00 10.48
N HIS A 126 -3.27 -9.15 11.41
CA HIS A 126 -2.86 -9.59 12.74
C HIS A 126 -4.07 -10.05 13.55
N GLU A 127 -3.88 -11.06 14.42
CA GLU A 127 -4.91 -11.47 15.38
C GLU A 127 -5.02 -10.48 16.56
N ALA A 128 -6.14 -10.52 17.29
CA ALA A 128 -6.44 -9.56 18.36
C ALA A 128 -5.48 -9.61 19.56
N ASP A 129 -4.73 -10.71 19.72
CA ASP A 129 -3.72 -10.88 20.76
C ASP A 129 -2.30 -10.48 20.31
N TYR A 130 -2.14 -10.00 19.07
CA TYR A 130 -0.86 -9.52 18.57
C TYR A 130 -0.32 -8.35 19.43
N PRO A 131 0.93 -8.38 19.91
CA PRO A 131 1.42 -7.43 20.91
C PRO A 131 1.36 -5.94 20.52
N LEU A 132 1.46 -5.62 19.23
CA LEU A 132 1.39 -4.22 18.76
C LEU A 132 -0.04 -3.78 18.42
N ASN A 133 -0.99 -4.71 18.31
CA ASN A 133 -2.42 -4.44 18.20
C ASN A 133 -2.98 -4.09 19.60
N VAL A 134 -2.57 -2.92 20.12
CA VAL A 134 -2.89 -2.46 21.48
C VAL A 134 -4.40 -2.33 21.73
N ASP A 135 -5.17 -2.05 20.68
CA ASP A 135 -6.62 -1.89 20.72
C ASP A 135 -7.35 -3.24 20.56
N LYS A 136 -6.61 -4.35 20.44
CA LYS A 136 -7.11 -5.72 20.29
C LYS A 136 -8.19 -5.82 19.21
N ILE A 137 -7.93 -5.18 18.07
CA ILE A 137 -8.85 -5.20 16.93
C ILE A 137 -8.96 -6.64 16.42
N ASP A 138 -10.17 -7.19 16.39
CA ASP A 138 -10.47 -8.41 15.67
C ASP A 138 -11.11 -8.06 14.32
N TRP A 139 -10.45 -8.45 13.23
CA TRP A 139 -10.95 -8.20 11.87
C TRP A 139 -12.30 -8.87 11.61
N ARG A 140 -12.64 -9.95 12.32
CA ARG A 140 -13.94 -10.64 12.20
C ARG A 140 -15.07 -9.81 12.79
N GLU A 141 -14.80 -9.13 13.91
CA GLU A 141 -15.75 -8.17 14.49
C GLU A 141 -15.93 -6.97 13.57
N GLU A 142 -14.84 -6.44 13.01
CA GLU A 142 -14.93 -5.35 12.04
C GLU A 142 -15.71 -5.77 10.79
N LEU A 143 -15.44 -6.96 10.23
CA LEU A 143 -16.17 -7.53 9.09
C LEU A 143 -17.67 -7.64 9.36
N HIS A 144 -18.05 -8.06 10.57
CA HIS A 144 -19.47 -8.17 10.94
C HIS A 144 -20.22 -6.83 10.78
N PHE A 145 -19.59 -5.68 11.07
CA PHE A 145 -20.20 -4.38 10.80
C PHE A 145 -20.45 -4.13 9.30
N TYR A 146 -19.48 -4.47 8.45
CA TYR A 146 -19.58 -4.26 7.00
C TYR A 146 -20.72 -5.08 6.37
N THR A 147 -20.93 -6.32 6.84
CA THR A 147 -22.03 -7.16 6.35
C THR A 147 -23.41 -6.53 6.61
N HIS A 148 -23.58 -5.84 7.74
CA HIS A 148 -24.83 -5.17 8.11
C HIS A 148 -24.98 -3.78 7.46
N ALA A 149 -23.87 -3.09 7.23
CA ALA A 149 -23.85 -1.77 6.61
C ALA A 149 -24.09 -1.80 5.09
N GLY A 150 -24.01 -2.98 4.46
CA GLY A 150 -24.19 -3.12 3.01
C GLY A 150 -23.02 -2.57 2.19
N VAL A 151 -21.82 -2.53 2.78
CA VAL A 151 -20.58 -2.16 2.08
C VAL A 151 -20.07 -3.38 1.33
N HIS A 152 -19.69 -3.23 0.07
CA HIS A 152 -19.06 -4.30 -0.72
C HIS A 152 -17.54 -4.26 -0.57
N ILE A 153 -16.93 -5.32 -0.04
CA ILE A 153 -15.47 -5.44 0.04
C ILE A 153 -14.97 -6.34 -1.09
N TYR A 154 -14.04 -5.83 -1.90
CA TYR A 154 -13.33 -6.60 -2.92
C TYR A 154 -11.90 -6.87 -2.45
N GLY A 155 -11.58 -8.14 -2.22
CA GLY A 155 -10.23 -8.58 -1.89
C GLY A 155 -9.43 -8.83 -3.17
N VAL A 156 -8.55 -7.88 -3.51
CA VAL A 156 -7.63 -7.96 -4.65
C VAL A 156 -6.30 -8.50 -4.13
N HIS A 157 -6.15 -9.82 -4.23
CA HIS A 157 -5.03 -10.55 -3.67
C HIS A 157 -3.88 -10.68 -4.67
N VAL A 158 -2.71 -10.20 -4.26
CA VAL A 158 -1.46 -10.22 -5.02
C VAL A 158 -0.54 -11.25 -4.37
N PHE A 159 0.18 -12.06 -5.16
CA PHE A 159 0.97 -13.20 -4.67
C PHE A 159 0.12 -14.31 -4.03
N GLU A 160 0.70 -15.50 -3.83
CA GLU A 160 -0.06 -16.70 -3.47
C GLU A 160 0.39 -17.29 -2.13
N ASP A 161 -0.46 -17.12 -1.12
CA ASP A 161 -0.47 -17.95 0.08
C ASP A 161 -1.91 -18.24 0.53
N GLU A 162 -2.07 -19.36 1.24
CA GLU A 162 -3.38 -19.90 1.62
C GLU A 162 -4.10 -19.05 2.68
N LEU A 163 -3.36 -18.45 3.62
CA LEU A 163 -3.93 -17.69 4.72
C LEU A 163 -4.47 -16.34 4.25
N SER A 164 -3.69 -15.60 3.46
CA SER A 164 -4.12 -14.35 2.84
C SER A 164 -5.26 -14.58 1.86
N ALA A 165 -5.23 -15.66 1.07
CA ALA A 165 -6.35 -16.03 0.21
C ALA A 165 -7.62 -16.31 1.01
N SER A 166 -7.52 -17.06 2.11
CA SER A 166 -8.66 -17.33 3.00
C SER A 166 -9.24 -16.05 3.59
N PHE A 167 -8.40 -15.15 4.09
CA PHE A 167 -8.82 -13.85 4.60
C PHE A 167 -9.53 -13.01 3.53
N MET A 168 -8.88 -12.77 2.38
CA MET A 168 -9.39 -11.95 1.28
C MET A 168 -10.70 -12.52 0.73
N LYS A 169 -10.82 -13.85 0.63
CA LYS A 169 -12.05 -14.52 0.22
C LYS A 169 -13.16 -14.33 1.24
N THR A 170 -12.86 -14.48 2.53
CA THR A 170 -13.83 -14.33 3.61
C THR A 170 -14.42 -12.92 3.66
N ILE A 171 -13.59 -11.88 3.63
CA ILE A 171 -14.09 -10.50 3.67
C ILE A 171 -14.93 -10.17 2.43
N SER A 172 -14.57 -10.73 1.26
CA SER A 172 -15.27 -10.44 0.01
C SER A 172 -16.64 -11.12 -0.06
N GLU A 173 -16.67 -12.44 0.16
CA GLU A 173 -17.90 -13.23 0.03
C GLU A 173 -18.96 -12.84 1.06
N GLN A 174 -18.56 -12.49 2.29
CA GLN A 174 -19.50 -12.07 3.33
C GLN A 174 -20.10 -10.69 3.08
N THR A 175 -19.45 -9.84 2.28
CA THR A 175 -19.86 -8.46 2.01
C THR A 175 -20.41 -8.26 0.60
N ARG A 176 -20.70 -9.34 -0.13
CA ARG A 176 -21.20 -9.32 -1.53
C ARG A 176 -20.24 -8.72 -2.56
N GLY A 177 -18.97 -8.51 -2.19
CA GLY A 177 -17.92 -8.28 -3.19
C GLY A 177 -17.38 -9.59 -3.75
N GLU A 178 -16.26 -9.50 -4.45
CA GLU A 178 -15.61 -10.66 -5.07
C GLU A 178 -14.13 -10.73 -4.72
N TYR A 179 -13.66 -11.97 -4.52
CA TYR A 179 -12.24 -12.26 -4.38
C TYR A 179 -11.59 -12.32 -5.77
N ILE A 180 -10.57 -11.49 -5.96
CA ILE A 180 -9.87 -11.36 -7.23
C ILE A 180 -8.41 -11.72 -7.00
N LYS A 181 -7.98 -12.82 -7.60
CA LYS A 181 -6.57 -13.20 -7.65
C LYS A 181 -5.90 -12.49 -8.80
N MET A 182 -4.74 -11.90 -8.55
CA MET A 182 -3.92 -11.24 -9.56
C MET A 182 -2.59 -11.97 -9.76
N ALA A 183 -2.33 -12.40 -11.00
CA ALA A 183 -1.05 -13.00 -11.38
C ALA A 183 -0.02 -11.95 -11.83
N ASP A 184 -0.45 -10.89 -12.52
CA ASP A 184 0.40 -9.78 -12.97
C ASP A 184 -0.07 -8.44 -12.38
N PHE A 185 0.84 -7.79 -11.65
CA PHE A 185 0.61 -6.48 -11.04
C PHE A 185 0.37 -5.36 -12.05
N ASN A 186 0.81 -5.51 -13.31
CA ASN A 186 0.60 -4.51 -14.37
C ASN A 186 -0.90 -4.27 -14.67
N HIS A 187 -1.77 -5.19 -14.24
CA HIS A 187 -3.20 -5.12 -14.46
C HIS A 187 -4.01 -4.54 -13.30
N VAL A 188 -3.37 -4.12 -12.19
CA VAL A 188 -4.09 -3.67 -10.98
C VAL A 188 -5.06 -2.52 -11.27
N CYS A 189 -4.65 -1.60 -12.13
CA CYS A 189 -5.49 -0.49 -12.54
C CYS A 189 -6.69 -0.94 -13.37
N ASP A 190 -6.52 -1.95 -14.23
CA ASP A 190 -7.62 -2.49 -15.03
C ASP A 190 -8.59 -3.29 -14.15
N VAL A 191 -8.10 -4.00 -13.13
CA VAL A 191 -8.93 -4.67 -12.11
C VAL A 191 -9.77 -3.66 -11.33
N ILE A 192 -9.15 -2.58 -10.84
CA ILE A 192 -9.86 -1.50 -10.13
C ILE A 192 -10.96 -0.90 -10.99
N MET A 193 -10.65 -0.55 -12.25
CA MET A 193 -11.64 -0.02 -13.19
C MET A 193 -12.78 -1.01 -13.40
N ALA A 194 -12.48 -2.30 -13.59
CA ALA A 194 -13.48 -3.34 -13.78
C ALA A 194 -14.43 -3.45 -12.57
N ILE A 195 -13.91 -3.36 -11.33
CA ILE A 195 -14.74 -3.35 -10.11
C ILE A 195 -15.65 -2.10 -10.08
N CYS A 196 -15.13 -0.92 -10.42
CA CYS A 196 -15.96 0.29 -10.44
C CYS A 196 -17.07 0.21 -11.49
N TYR A 197 -16.78 -0.31 -12.70
CA TYR A 197 -17.79 -0.51 -13.73
C TYR A 197 -18.79 -1.60 -13.37
N ARG A 198 -18.34 -2.68 -12.73
CA ARG A 198 -19.20 -3.73 -12.16
C ARG A 198 -20.25 -3.13 -11.22
N GLU A 199 -19.80 -2.30 -10.27
CA GLU A 199 -20.66 -1.65 -9.29
C GLU A 199 -21.61 -0.64 -9.91
N ARG A 200 -21.24 -0.07 -11.07
CA ARG A 200 -22.15 0.76 -11.87
C ARG A 200 -23.22 -0.06 -12.58
N GLY A 201 -22.89 -1.24 -13.11
CA GLY A 201 -23.81 -2.17 -13.75
C GLY A 201 -23.13 -3.13 -14.74
N ALA A 202 -23.76 -4.28 -14.99
CA ALA A 202 -23.22 -5.33 -15.84
C ALA A 202 -22.84 -4.84 -17.25
N ASP A 203 -23.68 -4.00 -17.88
CA ASP A 203 -23.42 -3.42 -19.21
C ASP A 203 -22.13 -2.59 -19.25
N PHE A 204 -21.80 -1.87 -18.17
CA PHE A 204 -20.57 -1.08 -18.08
C PHE A 204 -19.35 -1.99 -17.97
N LEU A 205 -19.44 -3.08 -17.21
CA LEU A 205 -18.38 -4.07 -17.12
C LEU A 205 -18.15 -4.74 -18.48
N GLU A 206 -19.20 -5.14 -19.18
CA GLU A 206 -19.10 -5.76 -20.51
C GLU A 206 -18.47 -4.82 -21.53
N GLY A 207 -18.87 -3.54 -21.54
CA GLY A 207 -18.27 -2.52 -22.38
C GLY A 207 -16.78 -2.33 -22.08
N TYR A 208 -16.40 -2.27 -20.80
CA TYR A 208 -15.00 -2.15 -20.41
C TYR A 208 -14.17 -3.39 -20.76
N GLU A 209 -14.71 -4.58 -20.56
CA GLU A 209 -14.04 -5.83 -20.94
C GLU A 209 -13.80 -5.90 -22.45
N ALA A 210 -14.78 -5.52 -23.27
CA ALA A 210 -14.63 -5.47 -24.72
C ALA A 210 -13.50 -4.51 -25.13
N GLU A 211 -13.40 -3.36 -24.46
CA GLU A 211 -12.29 -2.43 -24.67
C GLU A 211 -10.94 -3.04 -24.25
N VAL A 212 -10.83 -3.60 -23.05
CA VAL A 212 -9.57 -4.19 -22.56
C VAL A 212 -9.12 -5.31 -23.51
N ARG A 213 -10.05 -6.17 -23.95
CA ARG A 213 -9.79 -7.22 -24.94
C ARG A 213 -9.30 -6.64 -26.28
N SER A 214 -9.85 -5.51 -26.73
CA SER A 214 -9.43 -4.85 -27.97
C SER A 214 -7.97 -4.37 -27.94
N ARG A 215 -7.41 -4.06 -26.75
CA ARG A 215 -6.00 -3.65 -26.59
C ARG A 215 -5.02 -4.76 -26.97
N PHE A 216 -5.45 -6.02 -26.88
CA PHE A 216 -4.66 -7.20 -27.26
C PHE A 216 -4.81 -7.55 -28.76
N GLY A 217 -5.76 -6.91 -29.46
CA GLY A 217 -6.00 -7.11 -30.90
C GLY A 217 -6.37 -8.55 -31.22
N LYS A 218 -5.56 -9.21 -32.07
CA LYS A 218 -5.73 -10.64 -32.41
C LYS A 218 -5.11 -11.59 -31.38
N LYS A 219 -4.32 -11.07 -30.44
CA LYS A 219 -3.76 -11.90 -29.36
C LYS A 219 -4.84 -12.13 -28.31
N ARG A 220 -4.79 -13.30 -27.68
CA ARG A 220 -5.63 -13.60 -26.52
C ARG A 220 -5.29 -12.61 -25.39
N MET A 221 -6.32 -12.17 -24.66
CA MET A 221 -6.15 -11.37 -23.45
C MET A 221 -5.34 -12.16 -22.42
N ASP A 222 -4.62 -11.45 -21.54
CA ASP A 222 -3.90 -12.08 -20.44
C ASP A 222 -4.85 -12.97 -19.62
N ASP A 223 -4.38 -14.18 -19.28
CA ASP A 223 -5.21 -15.17 -18.59
C ASP A 223 -5.66 -14.67 -17.21
N GLY A 224 -4.83 -13.87 -16.52
CA GLY A 224 -5.20 -13.27 -15.25
C GLY A 224 -6.33 -12.25 -15.38
N LEU A 225 -6.36 -11.49 -16.48
CA LEU A 225 -7.46 -10.57 -16.76
C LEU A 225 -8.75 -11.30 -17.14
N GLU A 226 -8.67 -12.36 -17.94
CA GLU A 226 -9.84 -13.22 -18.24
C GLU A 226 -10.46 -13.78 -16.95
N ASP A 227 -9.62 -14.24 -16.01
CA ASP A 227 -10.07 -14.74 -14.71
C ASP A 227 -10.75 -13.64 -13.87
N VAL A 228 -10.24 -12.40 -13.88
CA VAL A 228 -10.86 -11.25 -13.19
C VAL A 228 -12.24 -10.97 -13.76
N PHE A 229 -12.36 -10.80 -15.08
CA PHE A 229 -13.66 -10.52 -15.71
C PHE A 229 -14.65 -11.67 -15.50
N GLY A 230 -14.17 -12.91 -15.55
CA GLY A 230 -14.96 -14.09 -15.23
C GLY A 230 -15.44 -14.11 -13.77
N ALA A 231 -14.57 -13.76 -12.81
CA ALA A 231 -14.92 -13.68 -11.39
C ALA A 231 -15.99 -12.63 -11.14
N LEU A 232 -15.78 -11.44 -11.70
CA LEU A 232 -16.74 -10.35 -11.64
C LEU A 232 -18.09 -10.81 -12.20
N LYS A 233 -18.18 -11.32 -13.44
CA LYS A 233 -19.46 -11.78 -14.03
C LYS A 233 -20.20 -12.88 -13.23
N ARG A 234 -19.48 -13.79 -12.56
CA ARG A 234 -20.11 -14.88 -11.79
C ARG A 234 -20.97 -14.39 -10.62
N ALA A 235 -20.70 -13.21 -10.06
CA ALA A 235 -21.52 -12.65 -8.99
C ALA A 235 -22.99 -12.44 -9.44
N ASP A 236 -23.26 -12.17 -10.73
CA ASP A 236 -24.64 -11.99 -11.23
C ASP A 236 -25.44 -13.30 -11.18
N SER A 237 -24.76 -14.43 -11.39
CA SER A 237 -25.35 -15.77 -11.32
C SER A 237 -25.64 -16.22 -9.89
N LYS A 238 -24.91 -15.70 -8.90
CA LYS A 238 -25.18 -15.95 -7.47
C LYS A 238 -26.31 -15.05 -6.95
N ALA A 239 -26.34 -13.78 -7.36
CA ALA A 239 -27.38 -12.83 -6.95
C ALA A 239 -28.77 -13.21 -7.49
N SER A 240 -28.86 -13.74 -8.71
CA SER A 240 -30.12 -14.20 -9.32
C SER A 240 -30.70 -15.49 -8.69
N ASN A 241 -29.89 -16.29 -8.00
CA ASN A 241 -30.31 -17.55 -7.36
C ASN A 241 -30.65 -17.41 -5.86
N THR A 242 -30.54 -16.21 -5.29
CA THR A 242 -30.87 -15.97 -3.89
C THR A 242 -32.23 -15.26 -3.78
N THR A 243 -33.31 -16.03 -3.62
CA THR A 243 -34.63 -15.49 -3.29
C THR A 243 -34.57 -14.82 -1.92
N LEU A 244 -34.67 -13.49 -1.87
CA LEU A 244 -34.76 -12.72 -0.64
C LEU A 244 -36.07 -13.06 0.10
N PRO A 245 -36.06 -13.31 1.42
CA PRO A 245 -37.29 -13.28 2.21
C PRO A 245 -37.81 -11.83 2.27
N PRO A 246 -39.14 -11.63 2.29
CA PRO A 246 -39.72 -10.29 2.27
C PRO A 246 -39.36 -9.50 3.55
N PRO A 247 -39.22 -8.17 3.45
CA PRO A 247 -38.94 -7.32 4.61
C PRO A 247 -40.12 -7.36 5.58
N LEU A 248 -39.84 -7.64 6.86
CA LEU A 248 -40.82 -7.59 7.93
C LEU A 248 -41.24 -6.13 8.18
N SER A 249 -42.55 -5.90 8.13
CA SER A 249 -43.21 -4.62 8.40
C SER A 249 -42.94 -4.11 9.83
N PRO A 250 -42.97 -2.77 10.07
CA PRO A 250 -42.72 -2.20 11.38
C PRO A 250 -43.90 -2.43 12.34
N LEU A 251 -43.61 -3.02 13.50
CA LEU A 251 -44.57 -3.32 14.56
C LEU A 251 -44.99 -2.04 15.29
N SER A 252 -46.28 -1.71 15.22
CA SER A 252 -46.93 -0.73 16.10
C SER A 252 -47.85 -1.45 17.09
N SER A 253 -47.65 -1.15 18.39
CA SER A 253 -48.58 -1.14 19.54
C SER A 253 -49.81 -2.06 19.58
N MET A 254 -49.95 -2.81 20.69
CA MET A 254 -51.10 -2.88 21.62
C MET A 254 -51.16 -4.25 22.33
N THR A 255 -50.92 -4.29 23.65
CA THR A 255 -51.89 -4.56 24.75
C THR A 255 -52.10 -6.04 25.12
N SER A 256 -51.75 -6.35 26.37
CA SER A 256 -52.35 -7.29 27.34
C SER A 256 -53.10 -8.54 26.85
N SER A 257 -52.59 -9.72 27.24
CA SER A 257 -53.36 -10.75 27.99
C SER A 257 -52.48 -11.98 28.28
N GLU A 258 -52.36 -12.32 29.57
CA GLU A 258 -52.14 -13.70 30.07
C GLU A 258 -53.46 -14.51 29.91
N PRO A 259 -53.54 -15.86 30.07
CA PRO A 259 -52.72 -16.71 30.95
C PRO A 259 -52.39 -18.18 30.51
N SER A 260 -51.63 -18.85 31.40
CA SER A 260 -51.78 -20.25 31.88
C SER A 260 -50.73 -21.31 31.49
N THR A 261 -49.87 -21.58 32.48
CA THR A 261 -49.47 -22.88 33.09
C THR A 261 -48.97 -24.08 32.27
N SER A 262 -47.71 -24.48 32.51
CA SER A 262 -47.28 -25.78 33.14
C SER A 262 -45.73 -25.87 33.17
N VAL A 263 -45.08 -25.57 34.29
CA VAL A 263 -44.46 -26.49 35.28
C VAL A 263 -43.54 -27.59 34.70
N THR A 264 -42.22 -27.50 34.98
CA THR A 264 -41.38 -28.58 35.55
C THR A 264 -40.08 -28.00 36.18
N THR A 265 -40.05 -27.98 37.51
CA THR A 265 -38.97 -28.25 38.51
C THR A 265 -37.49 -28.10 38.08
N ILE A 266 -36.76 -27.06 38.51
CA ILE A 266 -35.92 -26.87 39.73
C ILE A 266 -34.69 -27.78 39.88
N ARG A 267 -33.49 -27.17 39.85
CA ARG A 267 -32.47 -27.27 40.92
C ARG A 267 -31.85 -25.89 41.21
N LYS A 268 -31.79 -25.56 42.51
CA LYS A 268 -31.51 -24.26 43.14
C LYS A 268 -30.44 -24.46 44.20
N ILE A 269 -29.45 -23.57 44.28
CA ILE A 269 -28.72 -23.13 45.50
C ILE A 269 -28.26 -21.68 45.19
N SER A 270 -28.99 -20.59 45.51
CA SER A 270 -29.03 -19.76 46.76
C SER A 270 -27.65 -19.40 47.33
N SER A 271 -27.30 -18.16 47.72
CA SER A 271 -28.08 -16.98 48.12
C SER A 271 -27.18 -15.75 48.31
N ILE A 272 -27.79 -14.58 48.09
CA ILE A 272 -27.36 -13.19 48.29
C ILE A 272 -27.42 -12.81 49.80
N PRO A 273 -26.98 -11.62 50.25
CA PRO A 273 -27.96 -10.52 50.42
C PRO A 273 -27.48 -9.09 50.05
N HIS A 274 -28.48 -8.21 49.89
CA HIS A 274 -28.54 -6.86 49.31
C HIS A 274 -28.08 -5.66 50.18
N ASP A 275 -27.51 -4.63 49.50
CA ASP A 275 -27.72 -3.13 49.53
C ASP A 275 -27.70 -2.32 50.87
N PRO A 276 -27.62 -0.96 50.95
CA PRO A 276 -27.57 0.10 49.92
C PRO A 276 -26.69 1.37 50.19
N LEU A 277 -26.74 2.34 49.24
CA LEU A 277 -26.53 3.81 49.33
C LEU A 277 -25.12 4.47 49.12
N ASN A 278 -25.16 5.48 48.23
CA ASN A 278 -24.48 6.79 48.27
C ASN A 278 -22.97 6.94 47.91
N ARG A 279 -22.67 7.42 46.69
CA ARG A 279 -22.23 8.81 46.37
C ARG A 279 -21.53 8.90 45.00
N LEU A 280 -22.10 9.70 44.12
CA LEU A 280 -21.40 10.42 43.05
C LEU A 280 -21.15 11.87 43.49
N PRO A 281 -20.01 12.48 43.14
CA PRO A 281 -19.90 13.94 42.92
C PRO A 281 -19.63 14.20 41.43
N LYS A 282 -20.58 14.73 40.65
CA LYS A 282 -20.94 16.15 40.40
C LYS A 282 -19.90 17.02 39.66
N LEU A 283 -20.27 17.34 38.41
CA LEU A 283 -20.28 18.64 37.68
C LEU A 283 -18.91 19.32 37.35
N LYS A 284 -18.72 19.94 36.17
CA LYS A 284 -19.55 21.01 35.56
C LYS A 284 -19.46 21.08 34.03
N THR A 285 -20.63 21.15 33.41
CA THR A 285 -20.93 21.71 32.08
C THR A 285 -20.82 23.25 32.08
N LYS A 286 -20.43 23.83 30.93
CA LYS A 286 -20.85 25.17 30.48
C LYS A 286 -20.87 25.22 28.95
N VAL A 287 -22.06 25.00 28.39
CA VAL A 287 -22.45 25.41 27.04
C VAL A 287 -23.23 26.73 27.19
N LYS A 288 -22.88 27.76 26.39
CA LYS A 288 -23.75 28.92 26.18
C LYS A 288 -23.99 29.07 24.68
N ALA A 289 -25.25 28.83 24.31
CA ALA A 289 -25.83 29.19 23.02
C ALA A 289 -25.83 30.71 22.82
N ARG A 290 -25.72 31.16 21.56
CA ARG A 290 -26.12 32.52 21.18
C ARG A 290 -26.98 32.52 19.92
N LYS A 291 -28.03 33.32 20.04
CA LYS A 291 -29.25 33.49 19.23
C LYS A 291 -28.98 34.00 17.81
N VAL A 292 -29.81 33.51 16.89
CA VAL A 292 -30.07 34.06 15.56
C VAL A 292 -30.99 35.29 15.69
N THR A 293 -30.70 36.35 14.94
CA THR A 293 -31.64 37.43 14.60
C THR A 293 -31.43 37.88 13.16
N THR A 294 -32.50 37.83 12.38
CA THR A 294 -32.69 38.35 11.02
C THR A 294 -33.15 39.82 11.03
N ALA A 295 -32.68 40.65 10.08
CA ALA A 295 -33.48 41.71 9.43
C ALA A 295 -32.73 42.44 8.27
N ASN A 296 -33.33 42.32 7.07
CA ASN A 296 -33.62 43.30 6.00
C ASN A 296 -32.59 44.18 5.25
N SER A 297 -32.91 44.27 3.96
CA SER A 297 -32.36 44.93 2.76
C SER A 297 -32.58 46.44 2.60
N ARG A 298 -31.73 47.14 1.81
CA ARG A 298 -32.07 48.03 0.65
C ARG A 298 -30.88 48.87 0.10
N GLY A 299 -30.65 48.82 -1.23
CA GLY A 299 -30.53 49.96 -2.19
C GLY A 299 -29.28 50.87 -2.33
N GLY A 300 -28.60 50.84 -3.49
CA GLY A 300 -28.51 51.95 -4.49
C GLY A 300 -27.50 53.13 -4.38
N GLU A 301 -26.41 53.06 -5.18
CA GLU A 301 -25.69 54.06 -6.04
C GLU A 301 -25.23 55.51 -5.65
N SER A 302 -23.90 55.71 -5.85
CA SER A 302 -23.10 56.77 -6.56
C SER A 302 -23.07 58.27 -6.20
N THR A 303 -21.85 58.83 -6.04
CA THR A 303 -21.25 60.09 -6.61
C THR A 303 -19.96 60.49 -5.85
N SER A 304 -18.77 60.42 -6.48
CA SER A 304 -17.94 61.49 -7.11
C SER A 304 -16.78 62.03 -6.23
N MET A 305 -15.57 62.03 -6.81
CA MET A 305 -14.29 62.56 -6.27
C MET A 305 -14.03 63.99 -6.76
N PRO A 306 -13.16 64.78 -6.08
CA PRO A 306 -11.96 65.23 -6.80
C PRO A 306 -10.64 65.34 -5.99
N PHE A 307 -9.64 64.69 -6.59
CA PHE A 307 -8.19 64.97 -6.77
C PHE A 307 -7.52 66.28 -6.28
N ILE A 308 -6.36 66.17 -5.57
CA ILE A 308 -5.14 67.03 -5.76
C ILE A 308 -3.81 66.25 -5.51
N LYS A 309 -3.13 65.93 -6.62
CA LYS A 309 -1.68 65.95 -7.03
C LYS A 309 -0.49 65.43 -6.16
N PRO A 310 0.62 65.00 -6.84
CA PRO A 310 1.54 63.96 -6.34
C PRO A 310 2.93 64.45 -5.90
N LYS A 311 3.61 63.70 -5.01
CA LYS A 311 5.07 63.82 -4.75
C LYS A 311 5.74 62.46 -4.67
N LYS A 312 7.02 62.46 -5.08
CA LYS A 312 7.83 61.37 -5.63
C LYS A 312 8.13 60.18 -4.69
N THR A 313 8.28 59.05 -5.35
CA THR A 313 8.70 57.70 -4.94
C THR A 313 9.86 57.65 -3.94
N LYS A 314 9.66 56.89 -2.85
CA LYS A 314 10.73 56.19 -2.13
C LYS A 314 10.42 54.69 -2.19
N HIS A 315 11.40 53.90 -2.64
CA HIS A 315 11.32 52.44 -2.70
C HIS A 315 11.00 51.86 -1.32
N ILE A 316 9.76 51.41 -1.13
CA ILE A 316 9.40 50.54 -0.02
C ILE A 316 9.81 49.12 -0.43
N ARG A 317 10.84 48.62 0.26
CA ARG A 317 11.30 47.23 0.16
C ARG A 317 10.16 46.30 0.61
N TYR A 318 9.69 45.45 -0.30
CA TYR A 318 8.89 44.29 0.07
C TYR A 318 9.73 43.38 0.99
N PRO A 319 9.19 42.88 2.12
CA PRO A 319 9.87 41.86 2.88
C PRO A 319 10.02 40.61 2.00
N LYS A 320 11.27 40.14 1.86
CA LYS A 320 11.59 38.89 1.16
C LYS A 320 10.77 37.76 1.77
N LYS A 321 10.04 37.03 0.93
CA LYS A 321 9.42 35.73 1.24
C LYS A 321 10.40 34.88 2.06
N THR A 322 10.10 34.68 3.33
CA THR A 322 10.74 33.63 4.13
C THR A 322 10.31 32.30 3.53
N LYS A 323 11.28 31.54 3.01
CA LYS A 323 11.08 30.12 2.71
C LYS A 323 10.53 29.45 3.98
N PRO A 324 9.52 28.57 3.91
CA PRO A 324 9.14 27.77 5.08
C PRO A 324 10.39 27.02 5.53
N SER A 325 10.82 27.26 6.78
CA SER A 325 11.93 26.50 7.34
C SER A 325 11.47 25.05 7.41
N ALA A 326 12.17 24.16 6.70
CA ALA A 326 12.03 22.72 6.88
C ALA A 326 11.90 22.44 8.39
N ALA A 327 10.79 21.82 8.79
CA ALA A 327 10.63 21.34 10.15
C ALA A 327 11.90 20.55 10.48
N LYS A 328 12.67 21.01 11.47
CA LYS A 328 13.81 20.26 11.96
C LYS A 328 13.26 18.97 12.54
N CYS A 329 13.38 17.89 11.78
CA CYS A 329 13.18 16.54 12.26
C CYS A 329 13.97 16.39 13.57
N LYS A 330 13.26 16.11 14.67
CA LYS A 330 13.91 15.86 15.96
C LYS A 330 14.87 14.69 15.74
N LYS A 331 16.14 14.87 16.13
CA LYS A 331 17.12 13.77 16.05
C LYS A 331 16.61 12.61 16.92
N PRO A 332 16.53 11.37 16.40
CA PRO A 332 16.07 10.23 17.17
C PRO A 332 17.00 9.99 18.37
N ASN A 333 16.45 9.48 19.46
CA ASN A 333 17.20 9.13 20.67
C ASN A 333 17.98 7.83 20.41
N TYR A 334 19.31 7.90 20.41
CA TYR A 334 20.21 6.88 19.81
C TYR A 334 20.57 5.68 20.72
N ASN A 335 19.82 5.43 21.81
CA ASN A 335 20.22 4.47 22.85
C ASN A 335 19.30 3.25 23.03
N GLN A 336 18.45 2.90 22.05
CA GLN A 336 17.69 1.65 22.07
C GLN A 336 18.06 0.76 20.86
N PRO A 337 18.17 -0.58 21.03
CA PRO A 337 18.43 -1.49 19.93
C PRO A 337 17.19 -1.57 19.02
N GLN A 338 17.16 -0.77 17.95
CA GLN A 338 16.13 -0.82 16.90
C GLN A 338 16.27 -2.09 16.05
N ARG A 339 15.15 -2.75 15.76
CA ARG A 339 15.10 -3.88 14.81
C ARG A 339 15.38 -3.33 13.41
N LYS A 340 16.41 -3.86 12.74
CA LYS A 340 16.81 -3.41 11.39
C LYS A 340 15.75 -3.80 10.35
N LEU A 341 15.52 -2.92 9.38
CA LEU A 341 14.62 -3.17 8.25
C LEU A 341 15.21 -4.19 7.29
N LEU A 342 14.45 -5.22 6.92
CA LEU A 342 14.90 -6.25 5.99
C LEU A 342 14.98 -5.68 4.58
N ARG A 343 16.19 -5.43 4.06
CA ARG A 343 16.38 -4.67 2.83
C ARG A 343 15.65 -5.25 1.62
N GLU A 344 15.58 -6.56 1.51
CA GLU A 344 14.87 -7.27 0.44
C GLU A 344 13.36 -7.00 0.43
N ARG A 345 12.82 -6.53 1.56
CA ARG A 345 11.44 -6.07 1.76
C ARG A 345 11.33 -4.54 1.79
N VAL A 346 12.38 -3.80 1.42
CA VAL A 346 12.31 -2.33 1.38
C VAL A 346 12.16 -1.88 -0.07
N THR A 347 11.08 -1.15 -0.34
CA THR A 347 10.80 -0.54 -1.65
C THR A 347 11.88 0.48 -2.03
N VAL A 348 12.03 0.78 -3.33
CA VAL A 348 13.03 1.76 -3.78
C VAL A 348 12.75 3.14 -3.19
N ASN A 349 11.49 3.51 -2.98
CA ASN A 349 11.08 4.81 -2.46
C ASN A 349 11.33 4.97 -0.95
N ASN A 350 11.46 3.86 -0.22
CA ASN A 350 11.71 3.84 1.23
C ASN A 350 13.17 3.64 1.59
N PHE A 351 13.99 3.35 0.59
CA PHE A 351 15.41 3.29 0.79
C PHE A 351 15.89 4.70 1.18
N LEU A 352 16.56 4.85 2.34
CA LEU A 352 17.03 6.15 2.88
C LEU A 352 17.84 6.98 1.86
N TYR A 353 18.35 6.33 0.82
CA TYR A 353 19.12 6.94 -0.25
C TYR A 353 18.49 6.67 -1.64
N ASN A 354 17.16 6.65 -1.71
CA ASN A 354 16.36 6.61 -2.94
C ASN A 354 16.71 7.76 -3.90
N ASN A 355 17.00 8.94 -3.34
CA ASN A 355 17.38 10.17 -4.04
C ASN A 355 18.79 10.13 -4.66
N LEU A 356 19.55 9.03 -4.49
CA LEU A 356 20.80 8.86 -5.21
C LEU A 356 20.54 8.62 -6.69
N HIS A 357 21.48 9.05 -7.53
CA HIS A 357 21.40 8.78 -8.95
C HIS A 357 21.80 7.32 -9.25
N TRP A 358 20.80 6.45 -9.29
CA TRP A 358 20.93 5.02 -9.53
C TRP A 358 21.07 4.67 -11.01
N SER A 359 21.85 3.64 -11.32
CA SER A 359 21.79 2.95 -12.60
C SER A 359 20.66 1.93 -12.62
N SER A 360 20.15 1.61 -13.81
CA SER A 360 19.32 0.40 -14.01
C SER A 360 20.05 -0.86 -13.53
N TRP A 361 19.28 -1.88 -13.12
CA TRP A 361 19.81 -3.19 -12.77
C TRP A 361 20.47 -3.85 -13.98
N LYS A 362 21.74 -4.26 -13.82
CA LYS A 362 22.47 -5.02 -14.84
C LYS A 362 22.63 -6.46 -14.42
N LEU A 363 22.23 -7.37 -15.29
CA LEU A 363 22.54 -8.78 -15.14
C LEU A 363 24.07 -8.97 -15.18
N ALA A 364 24.65 -9.44 -14.08
CA ALA A 364 26.09 -9.54 -13.89
C ALA A 364 26.60 -10.98 -13.99
N ILE A 365 25.83 -11.94 -13.48
CA ILE A 365 26.17 -13.36 -13.41
C ILE A 365 24.92 -14.19 -13.67
N GLN A 366 25.07 -15.30 -14.39
CA GLN A 366 23.98 -16.25 -14.63
C GLN A 366 24.53 -17.68 -14.73
N PRO A 367 23.68 -18.72 -14.58
CA PRO A 367 24.08 -20.09 -14.81
C PRO A 367 24.53 -20.29 -16.26
N ARG A 368 25.51 -21.18 -16.47
CA ARG A 368 25.99 -21.50 -17.82
C ARG A 368 25.04 -22.49 -18.49
N PRO A 369 24.45 -22.16 -19.66
CA PRO A 369 23.68 -23.13 -20.44
C PRO A 369 24.61 -24.22 -20.98
N VAL A 370 24.19 -25.48 -20.89
CA VAL A 370 24.98 -26.66 -21.29
C VAL A 370 25.33 -26.64 -22.80
N THR A 371 24.50 -25.99 -23.62
CA THR A 371 24.52 -26.16 -25.09
C THR A 371 24.88 -24.90 -25.89
N LYS A 372 25.18 -23.76 -25.25
CA LYS A 372 25.39 -22.48 -25.96
C LYS A 372 26.77 -21.88 -25.69
N GLN A 373 27.45 -21.46 -26.77
CA GLN A 373 28.66 -20.64 -26.66
C GLN A 373 28.33 -19.29 -25.99
N PRO A 374 29.23 -18.73 -25.16
CA PRO A 374 29.00 -17.44 -24.51
C PRO A 374 28.82 -16.33 -25.54
N SER A 375 27.79 -15.50 -25.36
CA SER A 375 27.62 -14.28 -26.17
C SER A 375 28.77 -13.28 -25.91
N PRO A 376 29.08 -12.38 -26.87
CA PRO A 376 30.07 -11.33 -26.67
C PRO A 376 29.83 -10.54 -25.37
N GLY A 377 30.89 -10.30 -24.60
CA GLY A 377 30.81 -9.62 -23.30
C GLY A 377 30.56 -10.54 -22.10
N TRP A 378 30.55 -11.86 -22.30
CA TRP A 378 30.46 -12.87 -21.25
C TRP A 378 31.70 -13.76 -21.21
N LYS A 379 32.20 -14.04 -20.00
CA LYS A 379 33.33 -14.93 -19.71
C LYS A 379 32.80 -16.15 -18.95
N PRO A 380 33.08 -17.38 -19.42
CA PRO A 380 32.78 -18.59 -18.67
C PRO A 380 33.72 -18.71 -17.47
N VAL A 381 33.17 -18.96 -16.28
CA VAL A 381 33.92 -19.22 -15.05
C VAL A 381 33.23 -20.39 -14.35
N ASN A 382 33.85 -21.56 -14.37
CA ASN A 382 33.26 -22.83 -13.91
C ASN A 382 31.86 -23.06 -14.55
N ASN A 383 30.83 -23.32 -13.75
CA ASN A 383 29.45 -23.54 -14.18
C ASN A 383 28.64 -22.24 -14.35
N GLN A 384 29.29 -21.09 -14.48
CA GLN A 384 28.64 -19.78 -14.53
C GLN A 384 29.15 -18.93 -15.70
N LEU A 385 28.29 -18.04 -16.18
CA LEU A 385 28.66 -16.97 -17.10
C LEU A 385 28.72 -15.65 -16.34
N ARG A 386 29.82 -14.93 -16.49
CA ARG A 386 30.03 -13.61 -15.89
C ARG A 386 30.23 -12.54 -16.94
N ARG A 387 29.68 -11.34 -16.72
CA ARG A 387 30.02 -10.22 -17.60
C ARG A 387 31.52 -9.92 -17.54
N THR A 388 32.16 -9.70 -18.69
CA THR A 388 33.55 -9.24 -18.76
C THR A 388 33.69 -7.82 -18.19
N VAL A 389 32.75 -6.95 -18.55
CA VAL A 389 32.66 -5.57 -18.06
C VAL A 389 31.26 -5.31 -17.51
N LEU A 390 31.15 -4.95 -16.23
CA LEU A 390 29.87 -4.63 -15.59
C LEU A 390 29.46 -3.17 -15.80
N TYR A 391 30.38 -2.24 -15.50
CA TYR A 391 30.24 -0.82 -15.79
C TYR A 391 31.49 -0.33 -16.50
N PRO A 392 31.36 0.39 -17.63
CA PRO A 392 32.50 1.02 -18.27
C PRO A 392 33.15 2.01 -17.27
N GLY A 393 34.47 1.97 -17.18
CA GLY A 393 35.23 2.81 -16.26
C GLY A 393 35.19 4.29 -16.66
N SER A 394 35.43 5.18 -15.70
CA SER A 394 35.77 6.58 -15.93
C SER A 394 37.21 6.83 -15.46
N ARG A 395 37.92 7.80 -16.06
CA ARG A 395 39.27 8.19 -15.62
C ARG A 395 39.32 8.70 -14.18
N ARG A 396 38.18 9.14 -13.63
CA ARG A 396 38.07 9.61 -12.24
C ARG A 396 37.55 8.51 -11.32
N THR A 397 38.31 8.18 -10.29
CA THR A 397 37.89 7.31 -9.19
C THR A 397 36.88 8.05 -8.33
N ARG A 398 35.64 7.55 -8.30
CA ARG A 398 34.63 8.02 -7.35
C ARG A 398 34.04 6.83 -6.62
N PRO A 399 33.86 6.93 -5.29
CA PRO A 399 33.11 5.95 -4.53
C PRO A 399 31.70 5.85 -5.09
N ALA A 400 31.29 4.62 -5.33
CA ALA A 400 29.93 4.30 -5.70
C ALA A 400 29.37 3.28 -4.71
N PHE A 401 28.09 3.43 -4.44
CA PHE A 401 27.31 2.47 -3.69
C PHE A 401 26.81 1.41 -4.66
N TYR A 402 27.08 0.15 -4.37
CA TYR A 402 26.66 -0.99 -5.18
C TYR A 402 25.66 -1.81 -4.39
N GLU A 403 24.56 -2.19 -5.05
CA GLU A 403 23.62 -3.18 -4.54
C GLU A 403 23.60 -4.39 -5.46
N VAL A 404 23.43 -5.54 -4.83
CA VAL A 404 23.37 -6.84 -5.49
C VAL A 404 22.04 -7.46 -5.19
N ALA A 405 21.39 -7.99 -6.23
CA ALA A 405 20.14 -8.69 -6.12
C ALA A 405 20.19 -10.05 -6.82
N VAL A 406 19.40 -10.99 -6.31
CA VAL A 406 19.20 -12.31 -6.88
C VAL A 406 17.81 -12.44 -7.49
N GLN A 407 17.70 -13.22 -8.56
CA GLN A 407 16.46 -13.51 -9.25
C GLN A 407 16.48 -14.96 -9.72
N THR A 408 15.43 -15.73 -9.43
CA THR A 408 15.35 -17.15 -9.81
C THR A 408 15.10 -17.31 -11.30
N LYS A 409 14.07 -16.64 -11.83
CA LYS A 409 13.68 -16.70 -13.26
C LYS A 409 13.54 -15.31 -13.88
N PRO A 410 13.74 -15.16 -15.22
CA PRO A 410 13.40 -13.92 -15.92
C PRO A 410 11.95 -13.51 -15.61
N GLY A 411 11.73 -12.25 -15.25
CA GLY A 411 10.41 -11.72 -14.90
C GLY A 411 10.07 -11.74 -13.41
N HIS A 412 10.70 -12.60 -12.60
CA HIS A 412 10.44 -12.68 -11.16
C HIS A 412 11.03 -11.50 -10.37
N LYS A 413 10.62 -11.32 -9.11
CA LYS A 413 11.14 -10.30 -8.19
C LYS A 413 12.67 -10.40 -8.04
N ARG A 414 13.32 -9.23 -7.94
CA ARG A 414 14.76 -9.14 -7.60
C ARG A 414 14.89 -8.91 -6.10
N HIS A 415 15.45 -9.87 -5.38
CA HIS A 415 15.67 -9.77 -3.94
C HIS A 415 17.01 -9.10 -3.69
N VAL A 416 17.03 -7.92 -3.06
CA VAL A 416 18.27 -7.18 -2.75
C VAL A 416 18.95 -7.83 -1.55
N VAL A 417 20.10 -8.47 -1.76
CA VAL A 417 20.74 -9.35 -0.78
C VAL A 417 22.02 -8.80 -0.19
N TYR A 418 22.71 -7.90 -0.90
CA TYR A 418 24.00 -7.39 -0.48
C TYR A 418 24.26 -5.96 -0.96
N PHE A 419 25.13 -5.25 -0.24
CA PHE A 419 25.66 -3.98 -0.69
C PHE A 419 27.15 -3.82 -0.37
N THR A 420 27.78 -2.92 -1.11
CA THR A 420 29.13 -2.46 -0.78
C THR A 420 29.37 -1.04 -1.28
N VAL A 421 30.33 -0.34 -0.70
CA VAL A 421 30.83 0.94 -1.22
C VAL A 421 32.26 0.74 -1.68
N LYS A 422 32.52 0.94 -2.97
CA LYS A 422 33.83 0.69 -3.58
C LYS A 422 34.24 1.83 -4.49
N ASN A 423 35.55 2.06 -4.57
CA ASN A 423 36.17 2.97 -5.52
C ASN A 423 36.60 2.16 -6.75
N PHE A 424 35.91 2.33 -7.87
CA PHE A 424 36.35 1.72 -9.14
C PHE A 424 37.30 2.67 -9.87
N SER A 425 38.59 2.34 -9.93
CA SER A 425 39.51 2.82 -10.97
C SER A 425 39.52 1.79 -12.09
N TRP A 426 39.27 2.21 -13.34
CA TRP A 426 39.52 1.44 -14.58
C TRP A 426 39.01 -0.01 -14.57
N ALA A 427 37.89 -0.28 -15.23
CA ALA A 427 37.26 -1.60 -15.24
C ALA A 427 38.18 -2.70 -15.80
N PRO A 428 38.69 -3.64 -14.98
CA PRO A 428 39.33 -4.83 -15.50
C PRO A 428 38.33 -5.99 -15.39
N GLU A 429 38.65 -7.12 -16.01
CA GLU A 429 37.93 -8.39 -15.85
C GLU A 429 37.80 -8.86 -14.38
N ASN A 430 38.42 -8.14 -13.43
CA ASN A 430 38.50 -8.43 -12.01
C ASN A 430 37.42 -7.72 -11.14
N TRP A 431 36.39 -7.11 -11.72
CA TRP A 431 35.34 -6.40 -10.96
C TRP A 431 34.68 -7.26 -9.88
N PHE A 432 34.63 -8.58 -10.09
CA PHE A 432 34.01 -9.52 -9.15
C PHE A 432 34.74 -9.53 -7.80
N ASN A 433 36.06 -9.69 -7.81
CA ASN A 433 36.87 -9.73 -6.58
C ASN A 433 36.95 -8.35 -5.88
N ILE A 434 36.56 -7.28 -6.58
CA ILE A 434 36.46 -5.93 -5.98
C ILE A 434 35.14 -5.78 -5.21
N LEU A 435 34.02 -6.27 -5.77
CA LEU A 435 32.70 -6.14 -5.16
C LEU A 435 32.47 -7.11 -4.00
N PHE A 436 32.93 -8.35 -4.16
CA PHE A 436 32.68 -9.43 -3.23
C PHE A 436 33.95 -9.79 -2.49
N ASP A 437 33.85 -9.89 -1.16
CA ASP A 437 34.83 -10.56 -0.32
C ASP A 437 34.66 -12.08 -0.44
N ASP A 438 35.40 -12.86 0.35
CA ASP A 438 35.36 -14.32 0.29
C ASP A 438 33.96 -14.87 0.62
N LYS A 439 33.31 -14.31 1.65
CA LYS A 439 31.94 -14.71 2.05
C LYS A 439 30.93 -14.38 0.95
N GLY A 440 30.94 -13.15 0.43
CA GLY A 440 30.06 -12.74 -0.66
C GLY A 440 30.31 -13.56 -1.93
N SER A 441 31.56 -13.94 -2.19
CA SER A 441 31.92 -14.79 -3.32
C SER A 441 31.36 -16.20 -3.19
N GLN A 442 31.36 -16.78 -2.00
CA GLN A 442 30.73 -18.08 -1.72
C GLN A 442 29.20 -18.01 -1.86
N GLN A 443 28.58 -16.96 -1.33
CA GLN A 443 27.13 -16.73 -1.46
C GLN A 443 26.69 -16.63 -2.93
N VAL A 444 27.41 -15.85 -3.74
CA VAL A 444 27.16 -15.78 -5.18
C VAL A 444 27.30 -17.14 -5.85
N LYS A 445 28.32 -17.92 -5.49
CA LYS A 445 28.52 -19.26 -6.06
C LYS A 445 27.33 -20.16 -5.76
N SER A 446 26.88 -20.17 -4.51
CA SER A 446 25.73 -20.95 -4.02
C SER A 446 24.44 -20.63 -4.79
N VAL A 447 24.03 -19.36 -4.83
CA VAL A 447 22.77 -18.99 -5.48
C VAL A 447 22.77 -19.26 -6.99
N VAL A 448 23.91 -19.07 -7.66
CA VAL A 448 24.01 -19.35 -9.10
C VAL A 448 24.04 -20.85 -9.38
N SER A 449 24.63 -21.68 -8.49
CA SER A 449 24.51 -23.14 -8.63
C SER A 449 23.07 -23.64 -8.46
N SER A 450 22.25 -22.93 -7.71
CA SER A 450 20.81 -23.17 -7.59
C SER A 450 19.98 -22.60 -8.76
N GLY A 451 20.63 -22.16 -9.85
CA GLY A 451 19.95 -21.66 -11.05
C GLY A 451 19.64 -20.17 -11.05
N CYS A 452 19.97 -19.42 -10.00
CA CYS A 452 19.67 -18.00 -9.93
C CYS A 452 20.60 -17.12 -10.78
N ARG A 453 20.07 -15.95 -11.11
CA ARG A 453 20.75 -14.85 -11.81
C ARG A 453 21.08 -13.76 -10.81
N VAL A 454 22.28 -13.19 -10.93
CA VAL A 454 22.75 -12.09 -10.06
C VAL A 454 22.75 -10.79 -10.85
N PHE A 455 22.12 -9.78 -10.29
CA PHE A 455 22.03 -8.42 -10.81
C PHE A 455 22.80 -7.47 -9.91
N VAL A 456 23.41 -6.45 -10.52
CA VAL A 456 24.08 -5.37 -9.80
C VAL A 456 23.55 -4.03 -10.29
N ARG A 457 23.31 -3.11 -9.37
CA ARG A 457 23.11 -1.69 -9.66
C ARG A 457 24.11 -0.84 -8.91
N LYS A 458 24.38 0.38 -9.38
CA LYS A 458 25.24 1.34 -8.69
C LYS A 458 24.59 2.70 -8.55
N ALA A 459 24.93 3.42 -7.49
CA ALA A 459 24.60 4.81 -7.26
C ALA A 459 25.86 5.65 -7.02
N HIS A 460 25.88 6.85 -7.58
CA HIS A 460 26.99 7.78 -7.37
C HIS A 460 26.88 8.45 -5.99
N LEU A 461 27.94 8.35 -5.19
CA LEU A 461 28.03 9.05 -3.90
C LEU A 461 28.72 10.39 -4.09
N VAL A 462 28.05 11.48 -3.69
CA VAL A 462 28.65 12.81 -3.64
C VAL A 462 29.45 12.94 -2.34
N ILE A 463 30.71 12.49 -2.38
CA ILE A 463 31.59 12.51 -1.21
C ILE A 463 32.35 13.84 -1.15
N ARG A 464 32.00 14.67 -0.16
CA ARG A 464 32.66 15.96 0.10
C ARG A 464 33.76 15.89 1.16
N LYS A 465 33.80 14.83 2.00
CA LYS A 465 34.77 14.64 3.08
C LYS A 465 35.28 13.18 3.09
N PRO A 466 36.53 12.92 3.51
CA PRO A 466 37.14 11.58 3.45
C PRO A 466 36.35 10.51 4.22
N ASN A 467 35.76 10.85 5.37
CA ASN A 467 35.02 9.89 6.22
C ASN A 467 33.55 9.69 5.81
N THR A 468 33.07 10.34 4.73
CA THR A 468 31.65 10.25 4.32
C THR A 468 31.25 8.83 3.89
N ALA A 469 32.16 8.08 3.24
CA ALA A 469 31.87 6.70 2.80
C ALA A 469 31.64 5.76 3.98
N THR A 470 32.52 5.78 4.98
CA THR A 470 32.40 4.96 6.19
C THR A 470 31.13 5.31 6.96
N ARG A 471 30.83 6.61 7.10
CA ARG A 471 29.59 7.06 7.74
C ARG A 471 28.36 6.58 6.98
N PHE A 472 28.37 6.67 5.66
CA PHE A 472 27.28 6.17 4.81
C PHE A 472 27.07 4.66 5.01
N VAL A 473 28.15 3.87 4.99
CA VAL A 473 28.06 2.42 5.24
C VAL A 473 27.48 2.15 6.62
N ASN A 474 27.92 2.86 7.66
CA ASN A 474 27.40 2.69 9.01
C ASN A 474 25.91 3.09 9.12
N ASP A 475 25.49 4.16 8.46
CA ASP A 475 24.09 4.58 8.41
C ASP A 475 23.23 3.52 7.69
N VAL A 476 23.70 2.97 6.56
CA VAL A 476 23.02 1.85 5.88
C VAL A 476 22.93 0.62 6.78
N ARG A 477 24.04 0.20 7.42
CA ARG A 477 24.07 -0.99 8.31
C ARG A 477 23.25 -0.81 9.59
N ARG A 478 23.04 0.42 10.03
CA ARG A 478 22.22 0.74 11.21
C ARG A 478 20.75 0.57 10.90
N VAL A 479 20.31 0.95 9.69
CA VAL A 479 18.89 0.94 9.34
C VAL A 479 18.47 -0.33 8.62
N PHE A 480 19.31 -0.86 7.73
CA PHE A 480 18.98 -1.99 6.88
C PHE A 480 19.80 -3.22 7.26
N ASP A 481 19.08 -4.33 7.39
CA ASP A 481 19.64 -5.67 7.39
C ASP A 481 19.67 -6.17 5.94
N TYR A 482 20.86 -6.49 5.44
CA TYR A 482 21.01 -7.17 4.15
C TYR A 482 21.27 -8.65 4.41
N PRO A 483 20.61 -9.57 3.71
CA PRO A 483 20.77 -11.02 3.91
C PRO A 483 22.24 -11.44 4.03
N TRP A 484 23.09 -11.07 3.06
CA TRP A 484 24.51 -11.46 3.06
C TRP A 484 25.41 -10.64 3.99
N SER A 485 24.86 -9.83 4.90
CA SER A 485 25.65 -8.96 5.78
C SER A 485 26.15 -9.64 7.06
N GLY A 486 25.69 -10.84 7.39
CA GLY A 486 26.23 -11.57 8.55
C GLY A 486 25.39 -12.73 9.06
N SER A 487 24.13 -12.46 9.39
CA SER A 487 23.26 -13.27 10.25
C SER A 487 22.16 -14.03 9.53
N ARG A 488 22.08 -13.90 8.21
CA ARG A 488 21.02 -14.47 7.38
C ARG A 488 21.61 -15.10 6.13
N ASP A 489 20.94 -16.12 5.62
CA ASP A 489 21.34 -16.80 4.40
C ASP A 489 20.20 -16.82 3.39
N VAL A 490 20.58 -16.93 2.12
CA VAL A 490 19.65 -17.02 0.99
C VAL A 490 19.67 -18.45 0.49
N TYR A 491 18.55 -19.15 0.54
CA TYR A 491 18.39 -20.47 -0.05
C TYR A 491 17.25 -20.49 -1.05
N ILE A 492 17.35 -21.41 -2.00
CA ILE A 492 16.41 -21.52 -3.12
C ILE A 492 15.64 -22.82 -2.97
N GLN A 493 14.32 -22.73 -2.94
CA GLN A 493 13.42 -23.87 -2.86
C GLN A 493 12.26 -23.62 -3.82
N ASN A 494 11.88 -24.63 -4.61
CA ASN A 494 10.75 -24.54 -5.55
C ASN A 494 10.76 -23.29 -6.46
N ASP A 495 11.93 -22.88 -6.95
CA ASP A 495 12.13 -21.68 -7.78
C ASP A 495 11.85 -20.32 -7.09
N ASP A 496 11.75 -20.31 -5.75
CA ASP A 496 11.61 -19.10 -4.93
C ASP A 496 12.82 -18.84 -4.05
N VAL A 497 13.01 -17.57 -3.70
CA VAL A 497 14.10 -17.09 -2.85
C VAL A 497 13.61 -17.00 -1.42
N PHE A 498 14.15 -17.87 -0.56
CA PHE A 498 13.90 -17.85 0.87
C PHE A 498 15.10 -17.24 1.61
N ILE A 499 14.80 -16.47 2.65
CA ILE A 499 15.80 -15.82 3.49
C ILE A 499 15.50 -16.19 4.94
N SER A 500 16.36 -17.02 5.53
CA SER A 500 16.27 -17.40 6.93
C SER A 500 17.35 -16.71 7.76
N ASN A 501 17.07 -16.57 9.05
CA ASN A 501 18.12 -16.36 10.04
C ASN A 501 18.95 -17.65 10.14
N GLN A 502 20.27 -17.52 10.25
CA GLN A 502 21.17 -18.65 10.53
C GLN A 502 20.93 -19.21 11.94
#